data_AF-A0A2J6Q8T6-F1
#
_entry.id   AF-A0A2J6Q8T6-F1
#
_cell.length_a   1.000
_cell.length_b   1.000
_cell.length_c   1.000
_cell.angle_alpha   90.00
_cell.angle_beta   90.00
_cell.angle_gamma   90.00
#
_symmetry.space_group_name_H-M   'P 1'
#
loop_
_entity.id
_entity.type
_entity.pdbx_description
1 polymer ?
#
loop_
_entity_poly.entity_id
_entity_poly.type
_entity_poly.pdbx_seq_one_letter_code
_entity_poly.pdbx_strand_id
1 'polypeptide(L)'
;MPPISQQSTIGNLTLWEKQEVARIKKLSDKEVLSELRDIMRGRNYSWASISHQLQDRINRNQLNIEHFEPGNIPYEWNVLCDEKVSWSLNGRPSFKSFRFNRTCLANLKIIPTQAGLGPEGRKFSAFNVDMHPAGILFVDQAEQSQGGEQEFRANFIGNPGYFYADGPEFRLEYIHDRVEC
;
A
#
# COMPACT_ATOMS: atom_id res chain seq x y z
N MET A 1 20.60 -34.58 0.85
CA MET A 1 19.78 -33.48 0.31
C MET A 1 20.05 -32.25 1.16
N PRO A 2 20.56 -31.13 0.59
CA PRO A 2 20.70 -29.89 1.33
C PRO A 2 19.33 -29.17 1.43
N PRO A 3 19.12 -28.31 2.43
CA PRO A 3 17.87 -27.57 2.55
C PRO A 3 17.80 -26.50 1.46
N ILE A 4 16.66 -26.44 0.77
CA ILE A 4 16.31 -25.36 -0.16
C ILE A 4 16.30 -24.06 0.65
N SER A 5 17.36 -23.27 0.47
CA SER A 5 17.45 -21.93 1.04
C SER A 5 16.38 -21.09 0.37
N GLN A 6 15.31 -20.76 1.09
CA GLN A 6 14.36 -19.72 0.70
C GLN A 6 15.07 -18.35 0.78
N GLN A 7 15.96 -18.09 -0.17
CA GLN A 7 16.40 -16.74 -0.47
C GLN A 7 15.27 -16.08 -1.25
N SER A 8 14.36 -15.45 -0.51
CA SER A 8 13.41 -14.50 -1.10
C SER A 8 14.25 -13.44 -1.79
N THR A 9 14.01 -13.28 -3.09
CA THR A 9 14.71 -12.40 -4.03
C THR A 9 14.48 -10.94 -3.64
N ILE A 10 15.17 -10.46 -2.60
CA ILE A 10 15.24 -9.05 -2.26
C ILE A 10 16.60 -8.54 -2.71
N GLY A 11 16.66 -8.07 -3.96
CA GLY A 11 17.83 -7.38 -4.50
C GLY A 11 18.17 -6.18 -3.60
N ASN A 12 19.32 -6.27 -2.92
CA ASN A 12 20.01 -5.21 -2.18
C ASN A 12 19.14 -4.28 -1.33
N LEU A 13 18.47 -4.83 -0.29
CA LEU A 13 17.98 -3.98 0.80
C LEU A 13 19.12 -3.15 1.41
N THR A 14 18.87 -1.85 1.53
CA THR A 14 19.62 -0.93 2.38
C THR A 14 19.62 -1.42 3.83
N LEU A 15 20.61 -0.98 4.61
CA LEU A 15 20.74 -1.35 6.02
C LEU A 15 19.45 -1.04 6.81
N TRP A 16 18.81 0.10 6.51
CA TRP A 16 17.56 0.51 7.15
C TRP A 16 16.41 -0.45 6.83
N GLU A 17 16.22 -0.84 5.57
CA GLU A 17 15.15 -1.78 5.19
C GLU A 17 15.35 -3.15 5.85
N LYS A 18 16.61 -3.63 5.93
CA LYS A 18 16.93 -4.87 6.66
C LYS A 18 16.56 -4.77 8.13
N GLN A 19 16.87 -3.64 8.78
CA GLN A 19 16.53 -3.40 10.18
C GLN A 19 15.02 -3.34 10.39
N GLU A 20 14.29 -2.67 9.50
CA GLU A 20 12.83 -2.53 9.62
C GLU A 20 12.10 -3.85 9.39
N VAL A 21 12.52 -4.64 8.39
CA VAL A 21 12.01 -6.01 8.19
C VAL A 21 12.34 -6.89 9.40
N ALA A 22 13.54 -6.78 9.98
CA ALA A 22 13.90 -7.52 11.17
C ALA A 22 13.10 -7.10 12.42
N ARG A 23 12.77 -5.81 12.55
CA ARG A 23 11.88 -5.28 13.60
C ARG A 23 10.50 -5.91 13.48
N ILE A 24 9.90 -5.85 12.29
CA ILE A 24 8.55 -6.39 12.00
C ILE A 24 8.49 -7.91 12.23
N LYS A 25 9.56 -8.64 11.89
CA LYS A 25 9.66 -10.08 12.17
C LYS A 25 9.62 -10.43 13.65
N LYS A 26 10.06 -9.52 14.53
CA LYS A 26 10.06 -9.71 15.98
C LYS A 26 8.74 -9.31 16.65
N LEU A 27 7.88 -8.56 15.96
CA LEU A 27 6.58 -8.16 16.48
C LEU A 27 5.65 -9.37 16.66
N SER A 28 4.87 -9.35 17.72
CA SER A 28 3.74 -10.28 17.88
C SER A 28 2.66 -10.00 16.84
N ASP A 29 1.83 -10.99 16.56
CA ASP A 29 0.78 -10.84 15.55
C ASP A 29 -0.24 -9.74 15.92
N LYS A 30 -0.47 -9.52 17.22
CA LYS A 30 -1.33 -8.43 17.71
C LYS A 30 -0.72 -7.06 17.40
N GLU A 31 0.59 -6.90 17.58
CA GLU A 31 1.31 -5.67 17.27
C GLU A 31 1.33 -5.40 15.77
N VAL A 32 1.57 -6.43 14.95
CA VAL A 32 1.50 -6.33 13.47
C VAL A 32 0.13 -5.83 13.03
N LEU A 33 -0.95 -6.43 13.54
CA LEU A 33 -2.31 -6.03 13.20
C LEU A 33 -2.65 -4.63 13.70
N SER A 34 -2.09 -4.20 14.83
CA SER A 34 -2.29 -2.85 15.37
C SER A 34 -1.60 -1.81 14.49
N GLU A 35 -0.31 -1.99 14.17
CA GLU A 35 0.43 -1.08 13.29
C GLU A 35 -0.19 -1.03 11.89
N LEU A 36 -0.56 -2.18 11.34
CA LEU A 36 -1.22 -2.28 10.04
C LEU A 36 -2.55 -1.51 10.05
N ARG A 37 -3.39 -1.70 11.08
CA ARG A 37 -4.66 -0.97 11.22
C ARG A 37 -4.45 0.54 11.25
N ASP A 38 -3.47 1.02 12.00
CA ASP A 38 -3.19 2.46 12.09
C ASP A 38 -2.80 3.03 10.72
N ILE A 39 -1.90 2.36 9.98
CA ILE A 39 -1.51 2.74 8.62
C ILE A 39 -2.70 2.69 7.66
N MET A 40 -3.49 1.62 7.72
CA MET A 40 -4.70 1.44 6.91
C MET A 40 -5.80 2.44 7.26
N ARG A 41 -5.71 3.14 8.38
CA ARG A 41 -6.57 4.29 8.73
C ARG A 41 -5.95 5.65 8.39
N GLY A 42 -4.79 5.65 7.75
CA GLY A 42 -4.08 6.86 7.36
C GLY A 42 -3.28 7.49 8.50
N ARG A 43 -2.95 6.76 9.56
CA ARG A 43 -2.04 7.27 10.61
C ARG A 43 -0.61 6.93 10.23
N ASN A 44 0.29 7.90 10.39
CA ASN A 44 1.74 7.71 10.24
C ASN A 44 2.17 7.12 8.87
N TYR A 45 1.36 7.33 7.84
CA TYR A 45 1.63 6.86 6.48
C TYR A 45 1.00 7.79 5.46
N SER A 46 1.81 8.29 4.53
CA SER A 46 1.40 9.28 3.51
C SER A 46 0.99 8.58 2.22
N TRP A 47 -0.21 8.02 2.22
CA TRP A 47 -0.76 7.25 1.10
C TRP A 47 -0.77 8.03 -0.23
N ALA A 48 -1.21 9.30 -0.21
CA ALA A 48 -1.35 10.09 -1.44
C ALA A 48 0.03 10.47 -2.00
N SER A 49 0.92 10.96 -1.13
CA SER A 49 2.30 11.31 -1.51
C SER A 49 3.07 10.12 -2.09
N ILE A 50 2.93 8.93 -1.48
CA ILE A 50 3.59 7.71 -1.97
C ILE A 50 3.01 7.30 -3.32
N SER A 51 1.68 7.24 -3.44
CA SER A 51 1.01 6.86 -4.69
C SER A 51 1.44 7.73 -5.87
N HIS A 52 1.45 9.06 -5.66
CA HIS A 52 1.83 10.02 -6.69
C HIS A 52 3.27 9.80 -7.16
N GLN A 53 4.21 9.60 -6.21
CA GLN A 53 5.62 9.40 -6.57
C GLN A 53 5.90 8.05 -7.21
N LEU A 54 5.16 7.00 -6.83
CA LEU A 54 5.24 5.71 -7.51
C LEU A 54 4.73 5.82 -8.95
N GLN A 55 3.61 6.49 -9.16
CA GLN A 55 3.05 6.74 -10.50
C GLN A 55 4.03 7.53 -11.38
N ASP A 56 4.62 8.61 -10.86
CA ASP A 56 5.62 9.40 -11.55
C ASP A 56 6.82 8.57 -12.02
N ARG A 57 7.25 7.60 -11.19
CA ARG A 57 8.37 6.73 -11.54
C ARG A 57 8.01 5.68 -12.59
N ILE A 58 6.80 5.13 -12.53
CA ILE A 58 6.28 4.25 -13.58
C ILE A 58 6.23 5.02 -14.91
N ASN A 59 5.67 6.23 -14.91
CA ASN A 59 5.58 7.09 -16.10
C ASN A 59 6.95 7.45 -16.70
N ARG A 60 7.99 7.50 -15.87
CA ARG A 60 9.38 7.76 -16.28
C ARG A 60 10.18 6.50 -16.62
N ASN A 61 9.54 5.33 -16.66
CA ASN A 61 10.18 4.02 -16.83
C ASN A 61 11.31 3.76 -15.83
N GLN A 62 11.18 4.29 -14.60
CA GLN A 62 12.13 4.09 -13.50
C GLN A 62 11.75 2.91 -12.59
N LEU A 63 10.55 2.37 -12.77
CA LEU A 63 10.08 1.13 -12.15
C LEU A 63 9.68 0.19 -13.27
N ASN A 64 10.39 -0.94 -13.38
CA ASN A 64 10.03 -1.98 -14.34
C ASN A 64 8.77 -2.69 -13.85
N ILE A 65 7.82 -2.87 -14.75
CA ILE A 65 6.65 -3.72 -14.52
C ILE A 65 7.03 -5.15 -14.92
N GLU A 66 7.82 -5.82 -14.09
CA GLU A 66 8.20 -7.23 -14.31
C GLU A 66 7.16 -8.18 -13.67
N HIS A 67 6.52 -9.01 -14.47
CA HIS A 67 5.37 -9.85 -14.09
C HIS A 67 5.63 -10.76 -12.87
N PHE A 68 4.61 -10.90 -12.00
CA PHE A 68 4.36 -11.97 -11.02
C PHE A 68 5.51 -12.44 -10.09
N GLU A 69 6.63 -11.74 -10.03
CA GLU A 69 7.73 -12.08 -9.15
C GLU A 69 7.59 -11.33 -7.79
N PRO A 70 7.62 -12.06 -6.66
CA PRO A 70 7.74 -11.44 -5.35
C PRO A 70 8.92 -10.46 -5.32
N GLY A 71 8.65 -9.21 -4.93
CA GLY A 71 9.63 -8.13 -4.99
C GLY A 71 9.47 -7.16 -6.16
N ASN A 72 8.57 -7.43 -7.11
CA ASN A 72 8.14 -6.44 -8.08
C ASN A 72 7.31 -5.34 -7.40
N ILE A 73 7.83 -4.11 -7.42
CA ILE A 73 7.28 -2.97 -6.67
C ILE A 73 5.85 -2.61 -7.12
N PRO A 74 5.57 -2.38 -8.42
CA PRO A 74 4.20 -2.17 -8.92
C PRO A 74 3.20 -3.24 -8.45
N TYR A 75 3.59 -4.52 -8.52
CA TYR A 75 2.71 -5.63 -8.11
C TYR A 75 2.44 -5.60 -6.59
N GLU A 76 3.50 -5.51 -5.78
CA GLU A 76 3.33 -5.48 -4.31
C GLU A 76 2.59 -4.21 -3.85
N TRP A 77 2.71 -3.10 -4.58
CA TRP A 77 1.93 -1.89 -4.34
C TRP A 77 0.43 -2.10 -4.62
N ASN A 78 0.06 -2.72 -5.73
CA ASN A 78 -1.33 -3.01 -6.05
C ASN A 78 -1.98 -3.91 -4.98
N VAL A 79 -1.26 -4.92 -4.47
CA VAL A 79 -1.74 -5.75 -3.34
C VAL A 79 -2.03 -4.90 -2.09
N LEU A 80 -1.22 -3.89 -1.81
CA LEU A 80 -1.46 -2.98 -0.68
C LEU A 80 -2.65 -2.05 -0.91
N CYS A 81 -2.88 -1.61 -2.16
CA CYS A 81 -4.08 -0.86 -2.52
C CYS A 81 -5.35 -1.69 -2.31
N ASP A 82 -5.37 -2.94 -2.76
CA ASP A 82 -6.51 -3.84 -2.56
C ASP A 82 -6.77 -4.12 -1.08
N GLU A 83 -5.70 -4.31 -0.33
CA GLU A 83 -5.80 -4.48 1.12
C GLU A 83 -6.39 -3.21 1.76
N LYS A 84 -5.92 -2.02 1.38
CA LYS A 84 -6.44 -0.73 1.85
C LYS A 84 -7.93 -0.54 1.53
N VAL A 85 -8.38 -0.96 0.35
CA VAL A 85 -9.80 -0.98 -0.01
C VAL A 85 -10.57 -1.95 0.88
N SER A 86 -10.07 -3.19 1.06
CA SER A 86 -10.67 -4.18 1.95
C SER A 86 -10.83 -3.67 3.38
N TRP A 87 -9.81 -2.99 3.93
CA TRP A 87 -9.87 -2.36 5.24
C TRP A 87 -10.91 -1.24 5.31
N SER A 88 -11.06 -0.46 4.24
CA SER A 88 -12.05 0.63 4.19
C SER A 88 -13.48 0.09 4.15
N LEU A 89 -13.70 -1.03 3.45
CA LEU A 89 -15.02 -1.67 3.32
C LEU A 89 -15.38 -2.52 4.55
N ASN A 90 -14.43 -3.31 5.05
CA ASN A 90 -14.70 -4.36 6.05
C ASN A 90 -14.14 -4.04 7.45
N GLY A 91 -13.31 -3.00 7.59
CA GLY A 91 -12.66 -2.64 8.86
C GLY A 91 -11.64 -3.67 9.37
N ARG A 92 -11.23 -4.63 8.54
CA ARG A 92 -10.35 -5.76 8.89
C ARG A 92 -9.53 -6.22 7.68
N PRO A 93 -8.45 -6.99 7.88
CA PRO A 93 -7.67 -7.54 6.77
C PRO A 93 -8.49 -8.42 5.84
N SER A 94 -8.11 -8.48 4.56
CA SER A 94 -8.68 -9.44 3.60
C SER A 94 -8.45 -10.88 4.06
N PHE A 95 -7.25 -11.18 4.57
CA PHE A 95 -6.87 -12.50 5.05
C PHE A 95 -6.46 -12.52 6.53
N LYS A 96 -6.86 -13.58 7.23
CA LYS A 96 -6.45 -13.82 8.63
C LYS A 96 -5.02 -14.38 8.76
N SER A 97 -4.30 -14.56 7.66
CA SER A 97 -2.95 -15.11 7.65
C SER A 97 -1.95 -14.15 8.29
N PHE A 98 -1.28 -14.57 9.37
CA PHE A 98 -0.23 -13.77 10.02
C PHE A 98 0.97 -13.54 9.11
N ARG A 99 1.26 -14.50 8.23
CA ARG A 99 2.31 -14.38 7.22
C ARG A 99 1.97 -13.23 6.26
N PHE A 100 0.75 -13.23 5.70
CA PHE A 100 0.28 -12.19 4.79
C PHE A 100 0.31 -10.80 5.45
N ASN A 101 -0.32 -10.66 6.62
CA ASN A 101 -0.40 -9.37 7.32
C ASN A 101 0.99 -8.79 7.65
N ARG A 102 1.94 -9.65 8.03
CA ARG A 102 3.32 -9.24 8.29
C ARG A 102 4.05 -8.83 7.02
N THR A 103 3.81 -9.53 5.90
CA THR A 103 4.33 -9.14 4.58
C THR A 103 3.76 -7.79 4.14
N CYS A 104 2.46 -7.55 4.28
CA CYS A 104 1.85 -6.25 3.97
C CYS A 104 2.50 -5.13 4.79
N LEU A 105 2.66 -5.33 6.11
CA LEU A 105 3.32 -4.34 6.97
C LEU A 105 4.77 -4.07 6.55
N ALA A 106 5.53 -5.11 6.21
CA ALA A 106 6.90 -4.96 5.72
C ALA A 106 6.92 -4.17 4.40
N ASN A 107 6.10 -4.56 3.43
CA ASN A 107 6.01 -3.92 2.11
C ASN A 107 5.63 -2.45 2.22
N LEU A 108 4.67 -2.09 3.10
CA LEU A 108 4.34 -0.69 3.37
C LEU A 108 5.56 0.13 3.79
N LYS A 109 6.46 -0.45 4.60
CA LYS A 109 7.63 0.28 5.10
C LYS A 109 8.78 0.37 4.11
N ILE A 110 8.95 -0.62 3.24
CA ILE A 110 10.12 -0.71 2.36
C ILE A 110 9.85 -0.29 0.91
N ILE A 111 8.62 -0.42 0.40
CA ILE A 111 8.30 -0.08 -1.00
C ILE A 111 8.70 1.36 -1.34
N PRO A 112 8.42 2.38 -0.50
CA PRO A 112 8.81 3.75 -0.82
C PRO A 112 10.33 3.90 -1.00
N THR A 113 11.14 3.23 -0.18
CA THR A 113 12.60 3.29 -0.33
C THR A 113 13.10 2.46 -1.50
N GLN A 114 12.55 1.26 -1.70
CA GLN A 114 12.89 0.37 -2.81
C GLN A 114 12.51 0.97 -4.17
N ALA A 115 11.42 1.75 -4.23
CA ALA A 115 11.04 2.49 -5.41
C ALA A 115 12.00 3.64 -5.75
N GLY A 116 13.00 3.87 -4.91
CA GLY A 116 14.04 4.87 -5.07
C GLY A 116 13.66 6.26 -4.53
N LEU A 117 12.60 6.37 -3.72
CA LEU A 117 12.25 7.62 -3.02
C LEU A 117 13.23 7.96 -1.88
N GLY A 118 14.13 7.03 -1.54
CA GLY A 118 15.24 7.28 -0.63
C GLY A 118 14.79 7.76 0.76
N PRO A 119 15.48 8.74 1.37
CA PRO A 119 15.12 9.26 2.69
C PRO A 119 13.70 9.85 2.78
N GLU A 120 13.18 10.42 1.69
CA GLU A 120 11.81 10.95 1.65
C GLU A 120 10.78 9.82 1.71
N GLY A 121 11.03 8.70 1.02
CA GLY A 121 10.22 7.48 1.15
C GLY A 121 10.10 6.99 2.60
N ARG A 122 11.19 7.08 3.38
CA ARG A 122 11.17 6.73 4.81
C ARG A 122 10.29 7.68 5.62
N LYS A 123 10.36 8.98 5.33
CA LYS A 123 9.52 9.98 5.99
C LYS A 123 8.05 9.71 5.70
N PHE A 124 7.68 9.47 4.44
CA PHE A 124 6.30 9.15 4.08
C PHE A 124 5.78 7.86 4.72
N SER A 125 6.66 6.89 4.92
CA SER A 125 6.33 5.60 5.55
C SER A 125 6.24 5.66 7.08
N ALA A 126 6.81 6.69 7.69
CA ALA A 126 6.90 6.86 9.14
C ALA A 126 5.99 7.98 9.67
N PHE A 127 5.65 8.95 8.83
CA PHE A 127 4.86 10.13 9.17
C PHE A 127 3.80 10.34 8.11
N ASN A 128 2.58 10.70 8.54
CA ASN A 128 1.57 11.16 7.61
C ASN A 128 1.77 12.66 7.37
N VAL A 129 2.44 13.01 6.28
CA VAL A 129 2.61 14.40 5.83
C VAL A 129 1.46 14.87 4.94
N ASP A 130 0.59 13.95 4.49
CA ASP A 130 -0.65 14.29 3.78
C ASP A 130 -1.66 14.96 4.73
N MET A 131 -1.55 14.72 6.04
CA MET A 131 -2.21 15.53 7.05
C MET A 131 -1.52 16.90 7.14
N HIS A 132 -1.95 17.84 6.31
CA HIS A 132 -1.73 19.25 6.63
C HIS A 132 -2.40 19.57 7.98
N PRO A 133 -1.74 20.31 8.89
CA PRO A 133 -2.44 20.94 10.00
C PRO A 133 -3.46 21.93 9.41
N ALA A 134 -4.69 21.89 9.90
CA ALA A 134 -5.83 22.68 9.43
C ALA A 134 -5.46 24.09 8.93
N GLY A 135 -5.79 24.39 7.68
CA GLY A 135 -5.60 25.73 7.12
C GLY A 135 -5.58 25.77 5.60
N ILE A 136 -6.74 25.58 4.96
CA ILE A 136 -7.33 26.51 3.99
C ILE A 136 -8.81 26.13 3.91
N LEU A 137 -9.64 27.01 4.49
CA LEU A 137 -11.07 27.11 4.22
C LEU A 137 -11.25 27.40 2.73
N PHE A 138 -11.86 26.51 1.97
CA PHE A 138 -12.64 26.91 0.81
C PHE A 138 -14.10 27.00 1.24
N VAL A 139 -14.49 28.25 1.56
CA VAL A 139 -15.86 28.69 1.72
C VAL A 139 -16.49 28.82 0.33
N ASP A 140 -17.69 28.25 0.22
CA ASP A 140 -18.78 28.49 -0.73
C ASP A 140 -18.51 28.44 -2.24
N GLN A 141 -19.19 27.49 -2.89
CA GLN A 141 -20.41 27.86 -3.61
C GLN A 141 -21.37 26.68 -3.70
N ALA A 142 -22.49 26.84 -3.00
CA ALA A 142 -23.72 26.10 -3.23
C ALA A 142 -24.43 26.69 -4.44
N GLU A 143 -24.77 25.87 -5.43
CA GLU A 143 -26.00 26.06 -6.19
C GLU A 143 -26.69 24.71 -6.43
N GLN A 144 -28.00 24.78 -6.23
CA GLN A 144 -28.97 23.70 -6.12
C GLN A 144 -29.26 23.08 -7.49
N SER A 145 -29.59 21.78 -7.51
CA SER A 145 -30.82 21.32 -8.18
C SER A 145 -31.19 19.90 -7.76
N GLN A 146 -32.48 19.75 -7.52
CA GLN A 146 -33.18 18.61 -6.93
C GLN A 146 -33.48 17.51 -7.95
N GLY A 147 -33.58 16.27 -7.45
CA GLY A 147 -34.67 15.34 -7.81
C GLY A 147 -34.46 14.44 -9.02
N GLY A 148 -34.23 13.14 -8.78
CA GLY A 148 -34.37 12.11 -9.80
C GLY A 148 -33.61 10.81 -9.47
N GLU A 149 -34.31 9.86 -8.86
CA GLU A 149 -34.13 8.40 -8.90
C GLU A 149 -32.70 7.83 -8.68
N GLN A 150 -32.55 7.17 -7.52
CA GLN A 150 -31.37 6.44 -7.06
C GLN A 150 -31.02 5.26 -7.98
N GLU A 151 -30.29 5.52 -9.06
CA GLU A 151 -29.30 4.55 -9.53
C GLU A 151 -28.16 4.54 -8.52
N PHE A 152 -28.07 3.44 -7.76
CA PHE A 152 -26.94 3.07 -6.91
C PHE A 152 -25.68 2.85 -7.78
N ARG A 153 -25.16 3.91 -8.39
CA ARG A 153 -23.86 3.91 -9.05
C ARG A 153 -22.80 4.24 -8.02
N ALA A 154 -21.79 3.39 -7.97
CA ALA A 154 -20.60 3.43 -7.15
C ALA A 154 -19.69 4.66 -7.41
N ASN A 155 -20.26 5.86 -7.35
CA ASN A 155 -19.61 7.12 -7.73
C ASN A 155 -19.37 8.09 -6.56
N PHE A 156 -19.27 7.58 -5.32
CA PHE A 156 -18.92 8.44 -4.17
C PHE A 156 -18.00 7.74 -3.15
N ILE A 157 -16.97 7.04 -3.65
CA ILE A 157 -15.69 7.00 -2.92
C ILE A 157 -14.80 7.95 -3.69
N GLY A 158 -14.73 9.20 -3.24
CA GLY A 158 -13.82 10.21 -3.81
C GLY A 158 -12.43 9.59 -3.97
N ASN A 159 -11.89 9.67 -5.18
CA ASN A 159 -10.62 9.08 -5.56
C ASN A 159 -9.57 9.34 -4.45
N PRO A 160 -9.14 8.33 -3.66
CA PRO A 160 -8.44 8.62 -2.42
C PRO A 160 -6.94 8.91 -2.64
N GLY A 161 -6.57 9.31 -3.86
CA GLY A 161 -5.19 9.56 -4.26
C GLY A 161 -4.39 8.28 -4.50
N TYR A 162 -5.04 7.16 -4.81
CA TYR A 162 -4.36 5.92 -5.18
C TYR A 162 -4.19 5.82 -6.69
N PHE A 163 -3.08 5.21 -7.11
CA PHE A 163 -2.88 4.74 -8.47
C PHE A 163 -2.75 3.22 -8.43
N TYR A 164 -3.53 2.55 -9.28
CA TYR A 164 -3.32 1.17 -9.66
C TYR A 164 -2.39 1.15 -10.86
N ALA A 165 -1.32 0.35 -10.83
CA ALA A 165 -0.60 0.08 -12.07
C ALA A 165 -1.57 -0.60 -13.05
N ASP A 166 -1.84 0.03 -14.19
CA ASP A 166 -2.77 -0.48 -15.21
C ASP A 166 -2.15 -1.67 -15.97
N GLY A 167 -2.92 -2.75 -16.13
CA GLY A 167 -2.56 -3.94 -16.90
C GLY A 167 -3.50 -5.13 -16.59
N PRO A 168 -3.84 -6.00 -17.58
CA PRO A 168 -4.65 -7.20 -17.35
C PRO A 168 -4.07 -8.17 -16.29
N GLU A 169 -2.78 -8.06 -15.99
CA GLU A 169 -2.01 -8.87 -15.06
C GLU A 169 -2.25 -8.56 -13.57
N PHE A 170 -2.97 -7.50 -13.24
CA PHE A 170 -3.20 -7.05 -11.84
C PHE A 170 -4.59 -7.37 -11.28
N ARG A 171 -5.36 -8.26 -11.93
CA ARG A 171 -6.70 -8.62 -11.47
C ARG A 171 -6.64 -9.49 -10.19
N LEU A 172 -7.49 -9.14 -9.22
CA LEU A 172 -7.70 -9.72 -7.88
C LEU A 172 -7.68 -11.26 -7.80
N GLU A 173 -7.98 -11.95 -8.90
CA GLU A 173 -8.03 -13.41 -9.02
C GLU A 173 -6.73 -14.10 -8.60
N TYR A 174 -5.58 -13.40 -8.65
CA TYR A 174 -4.25 -13.96 -8.33
C TYR A 174 -3.78 -13.80 -6.88
N ILE A 175 -4.52 -13.08 -6.02
CA ILE A 175 -4.10 -12.92 -4.60
C ILE A 175 -4.32 -14.22 -3.81
N HIS A 176 -5.27 -15.05 -4.24
CA HIS A 176 -5.65 -16.30 -3.56
C HIS A 176 -4.50 -17.32 -3.46
N ASP A 177 -3.61 -17.40 -4.46
CA ASP A 177 -2.52 -18.40 -4.49
C ASP A 177 -1.43 -18.14 -3.43
N ARG A 178 -1.29 -16.91 -2.90
CA ARG A 178 -0.28 -16.60 -1.86
C ARG A 178 -0.73 -16.93 -0.44
N VAL A 179 -2.01 -17.24 -0.24
CA VAL A 179 -2.60 -17.43 1.09
C VAL A 179 -2.58 -18.89 1.52
N GLU A 180 -2.52 -19.83 0.58
CA GLU A 180 -2.64 -21.28 0.83
C GLU A 180 -1.30 -22.05 0.85
N CYS A 181 -0.14 -21.38 0.90
CA CYS A 181 1.17 -22.03 1.04
C CYS A 181 1.80 -21.87 2.44
#